data_AF-A0A959QSD3-F1
#
_entry.id   AF-A0A959QSD3-F1
#
_cell.length_a   1.000
_cell.length_b   1.000
_cell.length_c   1.000
_cell.angle_alpha   90.00
_cell.angle_beta   90.00
_cell.angle_gamma   90.00
#
_symmetry.space_group_name_H-M   'P 1'
#
loop_
_entity.id
_entity.type
_entity.pdbx_description
1 polymer ?
#
loop_
_entity_poly.entity_id
_entity_poly.type
_entity_poly.pdbx_seq_one_letter_code
_entity_poly.pdbx_strand_id
1 'polypeptide(L)'
;FDLPIRYGSDIEMAKSIVIDIASEELSGYVRQSIATWQEIVKKYYIEDANVAPTLAITMTDNWMQFNLRYIVDYKKRRHVKHVLNEQIGVAIQKTNGAVKLASSTVEIVRIPTVDVKSDK
;
A
#
# COMPACT_ATOMS: atom_id res chain seq x y z
N PHE A 1 1.37 -3.83 -3.75
CA PHE A 1 -0.10 -3.78 -3.60
C PHE A 1 -0.48 -2.37 -3.20
N ASP A 2 -1.77 -2.08 -3.22
CA ASP A 2 -2.26 -0.72 -3.13
C ASP A 2 -2.90 -0.46 -1.77
N LEU A 3 -2.61 0.71 -1.21
CA LEU A 3 -3.12 1.18 0.07
C LEU A 3 -3.76 2.57 -0.12
N PRO A 4 -5.05 2.74 0.17
CA PRO A 4 -5.70 4.03 0.02
C PRO A 4 -5.48 4.88 1.28
N ILE A 5 -4.74 5.98 1.17
CA ILE A 5 -4.47 6.93 2.26
C ILE A 5 -5.35 8.18 2.09
N ARG A 6 -6.15 8.49 3.10
CA ARG A 6 -7.08 9.63 3.05
C ARG A 6 -6.33 10.95 2.98
N TYR A 7 -6.79 11.85 2.12
CA TYR A 7 -6.34 13.24 2.12
C TYR A 7 -6.49 13.90 3.50
N GLY A 8 -5.49 14.69 3.91
CA GLY A 8 -5.40 15.27 5.26
C GLY A 8 -4.73 14.37 6.30
N SER A 9 -4.29 13.16 5.93
CA SER A 9 -3.37 12.37 6.74
C SER A 9 -1.96 12.97 6.72
N ASP A 10 -1.14 12.66 7.73
CA ASP A 10 0.30 12.87 7.70
C ASP A 10 0.94 11.92 6.68
N ILE A 11 1.24 12.44 5.50
CA ILE A 11 1.72 11.64 4.36
C ILE A 11 3.15 11.16 4.57
N GLU A 12 4.01 11.96 5.21
CA GLU A 12 5.39 11.55 5.46
C GLU A 12 5.44 10.44 6.52
N MET A 13 4.62 10.56 7.57
CA MET A 13 4.45 9.48 8.54
C MET A 13 3.85 8.22 7.90
N ALA A 14 2.87 8.36 7.00
CA ALA A 14 2.31 7.21 6.29
C ALA A 14 3.37 6.51 5.42
N LYS A 15 4.24 7.27 4.74
CA LYS A 15 5.33 6.73 3.92
C LYS A 15 6.33 5.96 4.78
N SER A 16 6.78 6.54 5.90
CA SER A 16 7.75 5.89 6.78
C SER A 16 7.20 4.59 7.35
N ILE A 17 5.97 4.59 7.88
CA ILE A 17 5.31 3.37 8.39
C ILE A 17 5.32 2.26 7.33
N VAL A 18 4.92 2.57 6.10
CA VAL A 18 4.83 1.56 5.04
C VAL A 18 6.21 1.06 4.61
N ILE A 19 7.19 1.95 4.44
CA ILE A 19 8.56 1.58 4.01
C ILE A 19 9.29 0.82 5.12
N ASP A 20 9.20 1.25 6.37
CA ASP A 20 9.92 0.65 7.48
C ASP A 20 9.44 -0.78 7.73
N ILE A 21 8.12 -0.97 7.79
CA ILE A 21 7.51 -2.31 7.93
C ILE A 21 7.87 -3.20 6.75
N ALA A 22 7.78 -2.68 5.52
CA ALA A 22 8.17 -3.45 4.34
C ALA A 22 9.65 -3.84 4.39
N SER A 23 10.53 -2.93 4.80
CA SER A 23 11.97 -3.16 4.87
C SER A 23 12.33 -4.17 5.95
N GLU A 24 11.67 -4.12 7.11
CA GLU A 24 11.86 -5.05 8.21
C GLU A 24 11.43 -6.47 7.82
N GLU A 25 10.18 -6.64 7.41
CA GLU A 25 9.58 -7.93 7.02
C GLU A 25 10.33 -8.56 5.84
N LEU A 26 10.78 -7.73 4.89
CA LEU A 26 11.48 -8.20 3.69
C LEU A 26 12.98 -8.32 3.87
N SER A 27 13.57 -7.87 4.98
CA SER A 27 15.02 -7.90 5.20
C SER A 27 15.62 -9.31 5.06
N GLY A 28 14.89 -10.36 5.46
CA GLY A 28 15.29 -11.76 5.28
C GLY A 28 15.26 -12.19 3.82
N TYR A 29 14.23 -11.79 3.08
CA TYR A 29 14.09 -12.06 1.65
C TYR A 29 15.11 -11.29 0.83
N VAL A 30 15.39 -10.03 1.16
CA VAL A 30 16.39 -9.22 0.49
C VAL A 30 17.78 -9.83 0.69
N ARG A 31 18.13 -10.27 1.91
CA ARG A 31 19.41 -10.94 2.19
C ARG A 31 19.60 -12.25 1.42
N GLN A 32 18.59 -13.14 1.42
CA GLN A 32 18.63 -14.38 0.64
C GLN A 32 18.58 -14.12 -0.86
N SER A 33 17.74 -13.18 -1.29
CA SER A 33 17.58 -12.85 -2.71
C SER A 33 18.82 -12.18 -3.24
N ILE A 34 19.51 -11.25 -2.56
CA ILE A 34 20.76 -10.65 -3.05
C ILE A 34 21.80 -11.72 -3.36
N ALA A 35 21.99 -12.71 -2.48
CA ALA A 35 22.97 -13.77 -2.69
C ALA A 35 22.65 -14.63 -3.94
N THR A 36 21.39 -15.02 -4.13
CA THR A 36 20.96 -15.81 -5.30
C THR A 36 20.78 -14.94 -6.56
N TRP A 37 20.38 -13.68 -6.39
CA TRP A 37 20.12 -12.71 -7.46
C TRP A 37 21.42 -12.25 -8.11
N GLN A 38 22.51 -12.08 -7.35
CA GLN A 38 23.83 -11.85 -7.92
C GLN A 38 24.27 -12.99 -8.85
N GLU A 39 23.99 -14.26 -8.49
CA GLU A 39 24.27 -15.40 -9.38
C GLU A 39 23.40 -15.38 -10.63
N ILE A 40 22.12 -15.04 -10.51
CA ILE A 40 21.16 -14.98 -11.64
C ILE A 40 21.49 -13.80 -12.57
N VAL A 41 21.73 -12.60 -12.02
CA VAL A 41 22.14 -11.40 -12.77
C VAL A 41 23.44 -11.69 -13.52
N LYS A 42 24.42 -12.31 -12.87
CA LYS A 42 25.68 -12.73 -13.50
C LYS A 42 25.47 -13.78 -14.59
N LYS A 43 24.50 -14.69 -14.42
CA LYS A 43 24.20 -15.76 -15.38
C LYS A 43 23.37 -15.31 -16.58
N TYR A 44 22.52 -14.28 -16.42
CA TYR A 44 21.55 -13.85 -17.44
C TYR A 44 21.71 -12.40 -17.91
N TYR A 45 22.76 -11.67 -17.47
CA TYR A 45 23.06 -10.28 -17.87
C TYR A 45 21.84 -9.34 -17.78
N ILE A 46 21.11 -9.43 -16.67
CA ILE A 46 19.94 -8.58 -16.41
C ILE A 46 20.43 -7.31 -15.68
N GLU A 47 19.83 -6.14 -15.95
CA GLU A 47 20.15 -4.92 -15.20
C GLU A 47 20.04 -5.13 -13.67
N ASP A 48 20.83 -4.38 -12.90
CA ASP A 48 20.80 -4.38 -11.43
C ASP A 48 19.37 -4.05 -10.94
N ALA A 49 18.59 -5.11 -10.70
CA ALA A 49 17.23 -4.90 -10.25
C ALA A 49 17.26 -4.39 -8.82
N ASN A 50 16.63 -3.25 -8.58
CA ASN A 50 16.41 -2.76 -7.23
C ASN A 50 15.49 -3.76 -6.49
N VAL A 51 16.12 -4.62 -5.68
CA VAL A 51 15.44 -5.65 -4.88
C VAL A 51 14.82 -5.09 -3.61
N ALA A 52 15.15 -3.85 -3.25
CA ALA A 52 14.59 -3.20 -2.08
C ALA A 52 13.09 -2.86 -2.32
N PRO A 53 12.27 -2.85 -1.26
CA PRO A 53 10.90 -2.39 -1.36
C PRO A 53 10.86 -0.94 -1.83
N THR A 54 9.99 -0.62 -2.78
CA THR A 54 9.81 0.75 -3.27
C THR A 54 8.35 1.17 -3.13
N LEU A 55 8.13 2.44 -2.81
CA LEU A 55 6.81 3.01 -2.64
C LEU A 55 6.59 4.10 -3.69
N ALA A 56 5.59 3.90 -4.55
CA ALA A 56 5.09 4.93 -5.45
C ALA A 56 3.77 5.49 -4.92
N ILE A 57 3.44 6.70 -5.34
CA ILE A 57 2.21 7.39 -4.93
C ILE A 57 1.47 7.87 -6.17
N THR A 58 0.18 7.58 -6.23
CA THR A 58 -0.74 8.08 -7.25
C THR A 58 -1.86 8.86 -6.57
N MET A 59 -2.11 10.10 -6.99
CA MET A 59 -3.23 10.89 -6.47
C MET A 59 -4.51 10.53 -7.21
N THR A 60 -5.60 10.25 -6.49
CA THR A 60 -6.96 10.05 -7.05
C THR A 60 -7.88 11.21 -6.65
N ASP A 61 -9.13 11.17 -7.08
CA ASP A 61 -10.17 12.12 -6.67
C ASP A 61 -10.48 12.08 -5.16
N ASN A 62 -10.37 10.89 -4.56
CA ASN A 62 -10.85 10.63 -3.20
C ASN A 62 -9.72 10.32 -2.19
N TRP A 63 -8.55 9.85 -2.63
CA TRP A 63 -7.43 9.50 -1.76
C TRP A 63 -6.07 9.49 -2.48
N MET A 64 -4.99 9.35 -1.71
CA MET A 64 -3.66 9.05 -2.24
C MET A 64 -3.47 7.53 -2.25
N GLN A 65 -3.28 6.95 -3.42
CA GLN A 65 -2.98 5.54 -3.59
C GLN A 65 -1.48 5.32 -3.37
N PHE A 66 -1.15 4.55 -2.33
CA PHE A 66 0.21 4.11 -2.06
C PHE A 66 0.43 2.75 -2.74
N ASN A 67 1.39 2.67 -3.64
CA ASN A 67 1.71 1.47 -4.41
C ASN A 67 3.05 0.89 -3.91
N LEU A 68 2.98 -0.11 -3.05
CA LEU A 68 4.17 -0.80 -2.52
C LEU A 68 4.61 -1.93 -3.47
N ARG A 69 5.84 -1.86 -3.97
CA ARG A 69 6.47 -2.89 -4.79
C ARG A 69 7.57 -3.60 -3.99
N TYR A 70 7.63 -4.92 -4.09
CA TYR A 70 8.63 -5.75 -3.43
C TYR A 70 8.82 -7.09 -4.15
N ILE A 71 9.93 -7.77 -3.85
CA ILE A 71 10.27 -9.08 -4.41
C ILE A 71 10.22 -10.13 -3.30
N VAL A 72 9.51 -11.23 -3.57
CA VAL A 72 9.43 -12.41 -2.72
C VAL A 72 9.26 -13.66 -3.58
N ASP A 73 9.55 -14.83 -2.99
CA ASP A 73 9.23 -16.13 -3.58
C ASP A 73 7.76 -16.20 -4.02
N TYR A 74 7.52 -16.68 -5.25
CA TYR A 74 6.19 -16.76 -5.84
C TYR A 74 5.18 -17.55 -4.99
N LYS A 75 5.62 -18.58 -4.26
CA LYS A 75 4.79 -19.40 -3.37
C LYS A 75 4.34 -18.63 -2.14
N LYS A 76 5.10 -17.60 -1.72
CA LYS A 76 4.86 -16.83 -0.50
C LYS A 76 4.19 -15.48 -0.74
N ARG A 77 3.97 -15.06 -2.00
CA ARG A 77 3.40 -13.75 -2.36
C ARG A 77 2.13 -13.39 -1.60
N ARG A 78 1.17 -14.32 -1.49
CA ARG A 78 -0.11 -14.09 -0.79
C ARG A 78 0.11 -13.90 0.71
N HIS A 79 0.94 -14.76 1.31
CA HIS A 79 1.22 -14.72 2.74
C HIS A 79 1.95 -13.44 3.13
N VAL A 80 3.03 -13.08 2.41
CA VAL A 80 3.77 -11.85 2.70
C VAL A 80 2.91 -10.61 2.47
N LYS A 81 2.09 -10.59 1.40
CA LYS A 81 1.11 -9.51 1.19
C LYS A 81 0.19 -9.36 2.40
N HIS A 82 -0.33 -10.48 2.93
CA HIS A 82 -1.22 -10.47 4.08
C HIS A 82 -0.54 -9.92 5.34
N VAL A 83 0.66 -10.41 5.67
CA VAL A 83 1.45 -9.94 6.82
C VAL A 83 1.74 -8.43 6.73
N LEU A 84 2.16 -7.95 5.55
CA LEU A 84 2.38 -6.52 5.34
C LEU A 84 1.10 -5.70 5.55
N ASN A 85 -0.06 -6.15 5.04
CA ASN A 85 -1.32 -5.44 5.24
C ASN A 85 -1.73 -5.41 6.71
N GLU A 86 -1.55 -6.51 7.45
CA GLU A 86 -1.86 -6.59 8.86
C GLU A 86 -0.98 -5.66 9.70
N GLN A 87 0.34 -5.76 9.54
CA GLN A 87 1.29 -4.94 10.30
C GLN A 87 1.12 -3.44 10.00
N ILE A 88 0.98 -3.08 8.72
CA ILE A 88 0.72 -1.69 8.30
C ILE A 88 -0.61 -1.20 8.89
N GLY A 89 -1.67 -2.01 8.83
CA GLY A 89 -2.97 -1.65 9.40
C GLY A 89 -2.90 -1.37 10.90
N VAL A 90 -2.23 -2.23 11.65
CA VAL A 90 -1.99 -2.04 13.09
C VAL A 90 -1.17 -0.78 13.37
N ALA A 91 -0.11 -0.54 12.60
CA ALA A 91 0.72 0.66 12.76
C ALA A 91 -0.06 1.94 12.47
N ILE A 92 -0.88 1.97 11.41
CA ILE A 92 -1.75 3.10 11.09
C ILE A 92 -2.74 3.36 12.23
N GLN A 93 -3.36 2.32 12.81
CA GLN A 93 -4.27 2.49 13.95
C GLN A 93 -3.57 3.14 15.16
N LYS A 94 -2.31 2.77 15.43
CA LYS A 94 -1.50 3.34 16.52
C LYS A 94 -1.15 4.82 16.32
N THR A 95 -1.34 5.38 15.12
CA THR A 95 -1.14 6.82 14.87
C THR A 95 -2.26 7.69 15.45
N ASN A 96 -3.29 7.10 16.07
CA ASN A 96 -4.41 7.81 16.69
C ASN A 96 -5.09 8.82 15.75
N GLY A 97 -5.15 8.49 14.46
CA GLY A 97 -5.82 9.29 13.43
C GLY A 97 -4.93 10.32 12.72
N ALA A 98 -3.62 10.38 13.02
CA ALA A 98 -2.69 11.14 12.19
C ALA A 98 -2.58 10.55 10.78
N VAL A 99 -2.62 9.23 10.65
CA VAL A 99 -2.76 8.53 9.37
C VAL A 99 -4.11 7.82 9.33
N LYS A 100 -4.87 8.00 8.24
CA LYS A 100 -6.17 7.37 8.05
C LYS A 100 -6.23 6.67 6.70
N LEU A 101 -6.68 5.41 6.72
CA LEU A 101 -7.08 4.72 5.49
C LEU A 101 -8.34 5.38 4.94
N ALA A 102 -8.38 5.58 3.62
CA ALA A 102 -9.57 6.11 2.99
C ALA A 102 -10.65 5.03 2.88
N SER A 103 -11.89 5.43 3.11
CA SER A 103 -13.08 4.73 2.66
C SER A 103 -13.69 5.49 1.50
N SER A 104 -14.35 4.80 0.57
CA SER A 104 -15.14 5.47 -0.46
C SER A 104 -16.11 6.44 0.20
N THR A 105 -15.95 7.73 -0.09
CA THR A 105 -16.83 8.78 0.40
C THR A 105 -17.65 9.25 -0.79
N VAL A 106 -18.98 9.16 -0.70
CA VAL A 106 -19.88 9.65 -1.74
C VAL A 106 -20.44 10.99 -1.29
N GLU A 107 -20.20 12.05 -2.06
CA GLU A 107 -20.83 13.34 -1.82
C GLU A 107 -22.18 13.41 -2.53
N ILE A 108 -23.28 13.55 -1.77
CA ILE A 108 -24.62 13.77 -2.33
C ILE A 108 -24.80 15.27 -2.54
N VAL A 109 -24.52 15.75 -3.76
CA VAL A 109 -24.58 17.18 -4.10
C VAL A 109 -26.01 17.75 -4.06
N ARG A 110 -27.02 16.90 -4.27
CA ARG A 110 -28.44 17.31 -4.19
C ARG A 110 -29.35 16.11 -3.98
N ILE A 111 -30.26 16.21 -3.02
CA ILE A 111 -31.40 15.30 -2.92
C ILE A 111 -32.52 15.89 -3.80
N PRO A 112 -33.03 15.17 -4.82
CA PRO A 112 -34.12 15.68 -5.64
C PRO A 112 -35.39 15.84 -4.79
N THR A 113 -36.14 16.92 -5.01
CA THR A 113 -37.50 17.05 -4.49
C THR A 113 -38.38 15.96 -5.08
N VAL A 114 -38.90 15.08 -4.22
CA VAL A 114 -39.82 14.01 -4.61
C VAL A 114 -41.24 14.55 -4.50
N ASP A 115 -41.91 14.77 -5.64
CA ASP A 115 -43.34 15.04 -5.67
C ASP A 115 -44.09 13.73 -5.46
N VAL A 116 -44.52 13.47 -4.22
CA VAL A 116 -45.38 12.34 -3.90
C VAL A 116 -46.80 12.71 -4.29
N LYS A 117 -47.27 12.21 -5.43
CA LYS A 117 -48.71 12.18 -5.71
C LYS A 117 -49.32 11.05 -4.88
N SER A 118 -50.07 11.41 -3.84
CA SER A 118 -50.96 10.46 -3.17
C SER A 118 -52.12 10.15 -4.11
N ASP A 119 -52.08 8.98 -4.74
CA ASP A 119 -53.27 8.39 -5.35
C ASP A 119 -54.23 8.00 -4.21
N LYS A 120 -55.41 8.59 -4.24
CA LYS A 120 -56.59 8.15 -3.50
C LYS A 120 -57.42 7.25 -4.39
#